data_AF-A0A849HWV0-F1
#
_entry.id   AF-A0A849HWV0-F1
#
_cell.length_a   1.000
_cell.length_b   1.000
_cell.length_c   1.000
_cell.angle_alpha   90.00
_cell.angle_beta   90.00
_cell.angle_gamma   90.00
#
_symmetry.space_group_name_H-M   'P 1'
#
loop_
_entity.id
_entity.type
_entity.pdbx_description
1 polymer ?
#
loop_
_entity_poly.entity_id
_entity_poly.type
_entity_poly.pdbx_seq_one_letter_code
_entity_poly.pdbx_strand_id
1 'polypeptide(L)'
;MNTKFSQYSLIEYGHLSETDFDLIKKCRGEHNTLGFAYQLIFIRLFNRVPCQFPLEIVNEIVIYAGMQLSLDISVISRYSKNKTKISDHQKIIIRYLQFQESDDHAKDLLKNFIFQQALQFEPISLLQIKSIEFLRNLKILLPAEDTLLRIIKAKRTIARQLLFDKIHACLSPDIINKLDLLLEVTSDYSPIEKLKSPIKNASSDTILNLVERSQTIIATGALQIDLTQVNNNYQRTLANEVKRCSADRIRKMEPTRRYTALICFLKQAHQNNMDLLIASYIKLMNSSYTRADTQVEKQFKKNEALIRESLKNYESIKEVIRDKTIPDLELRQVLFEKFSDELEKDLPEIRAFLKGKNIEIFKSFVGKYAYFRQFTPKF
;
A
#
# COMPACT_ATOMS: atom_id res chain seq x y z
N MET A 1 -11.43 -23.82 -19.50
CA MET A 1 -11.33 -23.70 -18.03
C MET A 1 -9.90 -23.85 -17.60
N ASN A 2 -9.42 -22.93 -16.77
CA ASN A 2 -8.05 -22.99 -16.26
C ASN A 2 -7.85 -24.25 -15.39
N THR A 3 -7.01 -25.18 -15.82
CA THR A 3 -6.65 -26.41 -15.09
C THR A 3 -5.35 -26.25 -14.29
N LYS A 4 -4.90 -25.01 -14.03
CA LYS A 4 -3.71 -24.75 -13.22
C LYS A 4 -4.00 -24.92 -11.73
N PHE A 5 -3.16 -25.69 -11.06
CA PHE A 5 -3.14 -25.88 -9.59
C PHE A 5 -1.69 -26.03 -9.13
N SER A 6 -1.48 -25.85 -7.83
CA SER A 6 -0.17 -26.09 -7.21
C SER A 6 0.01 -27.56 -6.85
N GLN A 7 1.26 -28.05 -6.77
CA GLN A 7 1.53 -29.41 -6.28
C GLN A 7 0.97 -29.63 -4.86
N TYR A 8 1.06 -28.61 -4.00
CA TYR A 8 0.47 -28.65 -2.66
C TYR A 8 -1.04 -28.91 -2.72
N SER A 9 -1.77 -28.22 -3.60
CA SER A 9 -3.20 -28.44 -3.78
C SER A 9 -3.52 -29.85 -4.29
N LEU A 10 -2.69 -30.43 -5.17
CA LEU A 10 -2.90 -31.81 -5.62
C LEU A 10 -2.73 -32.81 -4.47
N ILE A 11 -1.75 -32.61 -3.60
CA ILE A 11 -1.53 -33.46 -2.43
C ILE A 11 -2.70 -33.31 -1.45
N GLU A 12 -3.10 -32.07 -1.14
CA GLU A 12 -4.16 -31.77 -0.19
C GLU A 12 -5.53 -32.31 -0.63
N TYR A 13 -5.92 -32.08 -1.89
CA TYR A 13 -7.26 -32.43 -2.39
C TYR A 13 -7.31 -33.77 -3.14
N GLY A 14 -6.16 -34.29 -3.58
CA GLY A 14 -6.08 -35.51 -4.38
C GLY A 14 -5.74 -36.77 -3.62
N HIS A 15 -5.38 -36.67 -2.33
CA HIS A 15 -5.15 -37.84 -1.50
C HIS A 15 -6.44 -38.65 -1.34
N LEU A 16 -6.35 -39.96 -1.60
CA LEU A 16 -7.44 -40.92 -1.46
C LEU A 16 -7.42 -41.50 -0.04
N SER A 17 -8.51 -41.29 0.70
CA SER A 17 -8.73 -41.88 2.02
C SER A 17 -9.19 -43.35 1.91
N GLU A 18 -9.20 -44.08 3.02
CA GLU A 18 -9.68 -45.47 3.06
C GLU A 18 -11.12 -45.59 2.54
N THR A 19 -12.00 -44.65 2.89
CA THR A 19 -13.38 -44.63 2.39
C THR A 19 -13.46 -44.38 0.89
N ASP A 20 -12.50 -43.63 0.32
CA ASP A 20 -12.39 -43.45 -1.12
C ASP A 20 -11.98 -44.77 -1.80
N PHE A 21 -11.00 -45.47 -1.25
CA PHE A 21 -10.59 -46.77 -1.75
C PHE A 21 -11.73 -47.79 -1.72
N ASP A 22 -12.53 -47.83 -0.67
CA ASP A 22 -13.68 -48.73 -0.56
C ASP A 22 -14.77 -48.41 -1.60
N LEU A 23 -14.95 -47.13 -1.95
CA LEU A 23 -15.84 -46.73 -3.02
C LEU A 23 -15.28 -47.11 -4.40
N ILE A 24 -13.99 -46.83 -4.63
CA ILE A 24 -13.28 -47.11 -5.89
C ILE A 24 -13.23 -48.62 -6.17
N LYS A 25 -13.02 -49.47 -5.17
CA LYS A 25 -13.00 -50.94 -5.30
C LYS A 25 -14.30 -51.55 -5.83
N LYS A 26 -15.42 -50.80 -5.78
CA LYS A 26 -16.70 -51.23 -6.37
C LYS A 26 -16.70 -51.13 -7.90
N CYS A 27 -15.79 -50.38 -8.49
CA CYS A 27 -15.62 -50.28 -9.93
C CYS A 27 -15.03 -51.58 -10.51
N ARG A 28 -15.59 -52.06 -11.63
CA ARG A 28 -15.08 -53.26 -12.31
C ARG A 28 -14.06 -52.89 -13.38
N GLY A 29 -12.85 -53.43 -13.25
CA GLY A 29 -11.76 -53.27 -14.21
C GLY A 29 -10.88 -52.05 -13.97
N GLU A 30 -9.59 -52.17 -14.31
CA GLU A 30 -8.56 -51.16 -14.00
C GLU A 30 -8.86 -49.79 -14.61
N HIS A 31 -9.31 -49.73 -15.87
CA HIS A 31 -9.70 -48.49 -16.54
C HIS A 31 -10.83 -47.74 -15.83
N ASN A 32 -11.85 -48.45 -15.32
CA ASN A 32 -12.94 -47.82 -14.57
C ASN A 32 -12.50 -47.40 -13.17
N THR A 33 -11.60 -48.17 -12.55
CA THR A 33 -11.02 -47.89 -11.23
C THR A 33 -10.18 -46.60 -11.28
N LEU A 34 -9.23 -46.53 -12.22
CA LEU A 34 -8.42 -45.34 -12.47
C LEU A 34 -9.28 -44.15 -12.88
N GLY A 35 -10.24 -44.37 -13.78
CA GLY A 35 -11.16 -43.33 -14.25
C GLY A 35 -12.05 -42.74 -13.16
N PHE A 36 -12.52 -43.56 -12.21
CA PHE A 36 -13.29 -43.10 -11.05
C PHE A 36 -12.41 -42.27 -10.11
N ALA A 37 -11.23 -42.77 -9.76
CA ALA A 37 -10.29 -42.05 -8.89
C ALA A 37 -9.85 -40.71 -9.51
N TYR A 38 -9.58 -40.69 -10.83
CA TYR A 38 -9.30 -39.47 -11.57
C TYR A 38 -10.41 -38.43 -11.39
N GLN A 39 -11.67 -38.80 -11.63
CA GLN A 39 -12.79 -37.87 -11.48
C GLN A 39 -13.00 -37.42 -10.04
N LEU A 40 -12.81 -38.31 -9.07
CA LEU A 40 -12.92 -38.00 -7.65
C LEU A 40 -11.92 -36.90 -7.24
N ILE A 41 -10.66 -37.07 -7.62
CA ILE A 41 -9.60 -36.09 -7.39
C ILE A 41 -9.89 -34.80 -8.14
N PHE A 42 -10.31 -34.90 -9.40
CA PHE A 42 -10.65 -33.75 -10.23
C PHE A 42 -11.74 -32.87 -9.59
N ILE A 43 -12.82 -33.48 -9.11
CA ILE A 43 -13.94 -32.76 -8.49
C ILE A 43 -13.51 -32.10 -7.18
N ARG A 44 -12.73 -32.78 -6.34
CA ARG A 44 -12.18 -32.18 -5.10
C ARG A 44 -11.29 -30.97 -5.39
N LEU A 45 -10.41 -31.11 -6.39
CA LEU A 45 -9.42 -30.09 -6.73
C LEU A 45 -10.05 -28.85 -7.37
N PHE A 46 -10.94 -29.04 -8.34
CA PHE A 46 -11.50 -27.94 -9.14
C PHE A 46 -12.90 -27.50 -8.73
N ASN A 47 -13.56 -28.21 -7.81
CA ASN A 47 -14.96 -27.97 -7.46
C ASN A 47 -15.92 -28.00 -8.67
N ARG A 48 -15.63 -28.84 -9.67
CA ARG A 48 -16.48 -29.04 -10.86
C ARG A 48 -16.23 -30.41 -11.45
N VAL A 49 -17.13 -30.87 -12.31
CA VAL A 49 -16.92 -32.10 -13.07
C VAL A 49 -16.04 -31.87 -14.31
N PRO A 50 -15.26 -32.89 -14.74
CA PRO A 50 -14.56 -32.84 -16.02
C PRO A 50 -15.55 -32.95 -17.18
N CYS A 51 -15.23 -32.36 -18.33
CA CYS A 51 -16.01 -32.58 -19.56
C CYS A 51 -16.08 -34.08 -19.87
N GLN A 52 -17.23 -34.58 -20.30
CA GLN A 52 -17.45 -36.01 -20.49
C GLN A 52 -16.97 -36.55 -21.84
N PHE A 53 -17.03 -35.74 -22.90
CA PHE A 53 -16.68 -36.17 -24.25
C PHE A 53 -16.19 -35.01 -25.15
N PRO A 54 -14.91 -35.04 -25.59
CA PRO A 54 -13.85 -35.91 -25.06
C PRO A 54 -13.69 -35.69 -23.55
N LEU A 55 -13.30 -36.75 -22.82
CA LEU A 55 -13.00 -36.63 -21.40
C LEU A 55 -11.92 -35.56 -21.20
N GLU A 56 -12.16 -34.58 -20.35
CA GLU A 56 -11.12 -33.63 -19.96
C GLU A 56 -10.08 -34.36 -19.12
N ILE A 57 -8.85 -34.46 -19.65
CA ILE A 57 -7.74 -35.18 -19.01
C ILE A 57 -6.67 -34.17 -18.58
N VAL A 58 -6.32 -34.23 -17.29
CA VAL A 58 -5.17 -33.55 -16.70
C VAL A 58 -4.16 -34.63 -16.29
N ASN A 59 -3.02 -34.68 -16.97
CA ASN A 59 -2.06 -35.78 -16.86
C ASN A 59 -1.54 -35.96 -15.43
N GLU A 60 -1.28 -34.85 -14.73
CA GLU A 60 -0.79 -34.87 -13.35
C GLU A 60 -1.76 -35.56 -12.40
N ILE A 61 -3.07 -35.38 -12.60
CA ILE A 61 -4.11 -36.06 -11.80
C ILE A 61 -4.17 -37.54 -12.15
N VAL A 62 -4.03 -37.91 -13.44
CA VAL A 62 -3.99 -39.32 -13.86
C VAL A 62 -2.79 -40.03 -13.26
N ILE A 63 -1.61 -39.41 -13.31
CA ILE A 63 -0.37 -39.92 -12.72
C ILE A 63 -0.55 -40.11 -11.22
N TYR A 64 -1.07 -39.09 -10.54
CA TYR A 64 -1.26 -39.13 -9.09
C TYR A 64 -2.30 -40.18 -8.65
N ALA A 65 -3.39 -40.35 -9.41
CA ALA A 65 -4.37 -41.41 -9.18
C ALA A 65 -3.77 -42.81 -9.42
N GLY A 66 -3.01 -42.98 -10.51
CA GLY A 66 -2.36 -44.25 -10.85
C GLY A 66 -1.33 -44.68 -9.81
N MET A 67 -0.53 -43.73 -9.30
CA MET A 67 0.42 -43.98 -8.21
C MET A 67 -0.28 -44.48 -6.94
N GLN A 68 -1.36 -43.81 -6.51
CA GLN A 68 -2.09 -44.20 -5.30
C GLN A 68 -2.79 -45.57 -5.43
N LEU A 69 -3.17 -45.96 -6.65
CA LEU A 69 -3.84 -47.23 -6.94
C LEU A 69 -2.88 -48.35 -7.38
N SER A 70 -1.60 -48.06 -7.61
CA SER A 70 -0.64 -48.97 -8.25
C SER A 70 -1.12 -49.51 -9.60
N LEU A 71 -1.69 -48.64 -10.45
CA LEU A 71 -2.20 -48.99 -11.78
C LEU A 71 -1.41 -48.30 -12.90
N ASP A 72 -1.32 -48.96 -14.06
CA ASP A 72 -0.79 -48.34 -15.27
C ASP A 72 -1.70 -47.20 -15.73
N ILE A 73 -1.12 -46.01 -15.92
CA ILE A 73 -1.84 -44.81 -16.36
C ILE A 73 -2.39 -44.93 -17.79
N SER A 74 -1.82 -45.82 -18.62
CA SER A 74 -2.21 -45.97 -20.03
C SER A 74 -3.69 -46.39 -20.20
N VAL A 75 -4.24 -47.07 -19.20
CA VAL A 75 -5.62 -47.59 -19.19
C VAL A 75 -6.68 -46.48 -19.16
N ILE A 76 -6.32 -45.23 -18.82
CA ILE A 76 -7.23 -44.07 -18.87
C ILE A 76 -7.80 -43.85 -20.28
N SER A 77 -7.03 -44.21 -21.32
CA SER A 77 -7.43 -44.10 -22.73
C SER A 77 -8.62 -44.99 -23.09
N ARG A 78 -8.82 -46.10 -22.37
CA ARG A 78 -9.99 -46.98 -22.52
C ARG A 78 -11.20 -46.40 -21.80
N TYR A 79 -10.99 -45.78 -20.64
CA TYR A 79 -12.04 -45.12 -19.87
C TYR A 79 -12.62 -43.90 -20.58
N SER A 80 -11.76 -43.06 -21.18
CA SER A 80 -12.16 -41.82 -21.86
C SER A 80 -13.14 -42.01 -23.03
N LYS A 81 -13.24 -43.24 -23.56
CA LYS A 81 -14.16 -43.61 -24.65
C LYS A 81 -15.59 -43.94 -24.17
N ASN A 82 -15.81 -44.15 -22.88
CA ASN A 82 -17.09 -44.61 -22.34
C ASN A 82 -17.88 -43.49 -21.67
N LYS A 83 -18.55 -42.65 -22.48
CA LYS A 83 -19.34 -41.50 -22.01
C LYS A 83 -20.39 -41.88 -20.96
N THR A 84 -21.07 -43.02 -21.12
CA THR A 84 -22.09 -43.49 -20.16
C THR A 84 -21.48 -43.76 -18.80
N LYS A 85 -20.37 -44.52 -18.74
CA LYS A 85 -19.68 -44.81 -17.47
C LYS A 85 -19.09 -43.56 -16.83
N ILE A 86 -18.54 -42.65 -17.62
CA ILE A 86 -18.08 -41.34 -17.14
C ILE A 86 -19.22 -40.60 -16.44
N SER A 87 -20.40 -40.52 -17.04
CA SER A 87 -21.57 -39.84 -16.46
C SER A 87 -22.09 -40.54 -15.20
N ASP A 88 -22.15 -41.87 -15.19
CA ASP A 88 -22.56 -42.65 -14.01
C ASP A 88 -21.61 -42.41 -12.84
N HIS A 89 -20.30 -42.42 -13.08
CA HIS A 89 -19.28 -42.15 -12.07
C HIS A 89 -19.40 -40.72 -11.51
N GLN A 90 -19.62 -39.71 -12.36
CA GLN A 90 -19.84 -38.33 -11.91
C GLN A 90 -21.00 -38.26 -10.91
N LYS A 91 -22.15 -38.88 -11.21
CA LYS A 91 -23.32 -38.90 -10.31
C LYS A 91 -23.01 -39.57 -8.96
N ILE A 92 -22.28 -40.68 -8.99
CA ILE A 92 -21.88 -41.40 -7.76
C ILE A 92 -20.95 -40.52 -6.92
N ILE A 93 -19.93 -39.92 -7.55
CA ILE A 93 -18.94 -39.10 -6.86
C ILE A 93 -19.59 -37.84 -6.26
N ILE A 94 -20.46 -37.16 -7.01
CA ILE A 94 -21.19 -35.97 -6.53
C ILE A 94 -21.97 -36.30 -5.26
N ARG A 95 -22.71 -37.42 -5.26
CA ARG A 95 -23.46 -37.88 -4.07
C ARG A 95 -22.55 -38.23 -2.91
N TYR A 96 -21.46 -38.96 -3.17
CA TYR A 96 -20.51 -39.38 -2.16
C TYR A 96 -19.83 -38.18 -1.47
N LEU A 97 -19.40 -37.20 -2.24
CA LEU A 97 -18.81 -35.96 -1.74
C LEU A 97 -19.84 -34.98 -1.16
N GLN A 98 -21.14 -35.28 -1.30
CA GLN A 98 -22.27 -34.44 -0.90
C GLN A 98 -22.29 -33.08 -1.61
N PHE A 99 -21.87 -33.05 -2.88
CA PHE A 99 -21.99 -31.86 -3.72
C PHE A 99 -23.41 -31.71 -4.27
N GLN A 100 -23.83 -30.46 -4.41
CA GLN A 100 -25.05 -30.05 -5.09
C GLN A 100 -24.71 -29.49 -6.48
N GLU A 101 -25.61 -29.68 -7.44
CA GLU A 101 -25.49 -29.07 -8.75
C GLU A 101 -25.73 -27.55 -8.66
N SER A 102 -25.14 -26.78 -9.60
CA SER A 102 -25.37 -25.33 -9.69
C SER A 102 -26.72 -25.03 -10.36
N ASP A 103 -27.81 -25.32 -9.66
CA ASP A 103 -29.17 -25.00 -10.06
C ASP A 103 -29.49 -23.49 -9.96
N ASP A 104 -30.76 -23.11 -10.17
CA ASP A 104 -31.16 -21.71 -10.14
C ASP A 104 -31.15 -21.12 -8.73
N HIS A 105 -31.44 -21.92 -7.69
CA HIS A 105 -31.33 -21.49 -6.31
C HIS A 105 -29.87 -21.19 -5.92
N ALA A 106 -28.93 -22.08 -6.29
CA ALA A 106 -27.50 -21.86 -6.12
C ALA A 106 -27.02 -20.59 -6.84
N LYS A 107 -27.51 -20.34 -8.06
CA LYS A 107 -27.20 -19.11 -8.80
C LYS A 107 -27.74 -17.87 -8.08
N ASP A 108 -28.89 -17.93 -7.43
CA ASP A 108 -29.45 -16.78 -6.70
C ASP A 108 -28.68 -16.48 -5.41
N LEU A 109 -28.29 -17.51 -4.66
CA LEU A 109 -27.35 -17.37 -3.54
C LEU A 109 -26.03 -16.73 -3.99
N LEU A 110 -25.46 -17.23 -5.09
CA LEU A 110 -24.23 -16.72 -5.66
C LEU A 110 -24.36 -15.26 -6.11
N LYS A 111 -25.45 -14.91 -6.79
CA LYS A 111 -25.74 -13.53 -7.23
C LYS A 111 -25.78 -12.58 -6.03
N ASN A 112 -26.46 -12.96 -4.96
CA ASN A 112 -26.58 -12.15 -3.74
C ASN A 112 -25.22 -12.00 -3.04
N PHE A 113 -24.47 -13.10 -2.90
CA PHE A 113 -23.12 -13.07 -2.34
C PHE A 113 -22.19 -12.15 -3.13
N ILE A 114 -22.12 -12.32 -4.46
CA ILE A 114 -21.28 -11.49 -5.33
C ILE A 114 -21.66 -10.02 -5.23
N PHE A 115 -22.95 -9.70 -5.19
CA PHE A 115 -23.39 -8.31 -5.05
C PHE A 115 -22.84 -7.69 -3.75
N GLN A 116 -22.95 -8.38 -2.63
CA GLN A 116 -22.40 -7.90 -1.35
C GLN A 116 -20.87 -7.75 -1.38
N GLN A 117 -20.17 -8.71 -2.00
CA GLN A 117 -18.71 -8.62 -2.17
C GLN A 117 -18.32 -7.46 -3.09
N ALA A 118 -19.08 -7.22 -4.15
CA ALA A 118 -18.80 -6.16 -5.12
C ALA A 118 -19.05 -4.75 -4.56
N LEU A 119 -19.79 -4.60 -3.45
CA LEU A 119 -19.86 -3.34 -2.71
C LEU A 119 -18.53 -3.01 -1.99
N GLN A 120 -17.70 -4.02 -1.74
CA GLN A 120 -16.45 -3.88 -0.98
C GLN A 120 -15.20 -3.98 -1.86
N PHE A 121 -15.26 -4.74 -2.94
CA PHE A 121 -14.12 -5.06 -3.80
C PHE A 121 -14.40 -4.76 -5.27
N GLU A 122 -13.49 -4.02 -5.90
CA GLU A 122 -13.57 -3.67 -7.32
C GLU A 122 -13.04 -4.78 -8.26
N PRO A 123 -11.91 -5.47 -7.97
CA PRO A 123 -11.29 -6.38 -8.95
C PRO A 123 -12.11 -7.65 -9.21
N ILE A 124 -12.34 -7.96 -10.50
CA ILE A 124 -13.06 -9.17 -10.94
C ILE A 124 -12.35 -10.44 -10.44
N SER A 125 -11.02 -10.49 -10.48
CA SER A 125 -10.24 -11.66 -10.06
C SER A 125 -10.48 -12.01 -8.59
N LEU A 126 -10.55 -11.00 -7.72
CA LEU A 126 -10.85 -11.20 -6.29
C LEU A 126 -12.29 -11.68 -6.08
N LEU A 127 -13.25 -11.10 -6.81
CA LEU A 127 -14.65 -11.56 -6.79
C LEU A 127 -14.77 -13.01 -7.26
N GLN A 128 -13.99 -13.42 -8.28
CA GLN A 128 -13.96 -14.79 -8.78
C GLN A 128 -13.42 -15.76 -7.72
N ILE A 129 -12.28 -15.45 -7.09
CA ILE A 129 -11.71 -16.27 -6.01
C ILE A 129 -12.72 -16.46 -4.88
N LYS A 130 -13.30 -15.35 -4.39
CA LYS A 130 -14.31 -15.39 -3.32
C LYS A 130 -15.56 -16.16 -3.70
N SER A 131 -15.99 -16.06 -4.97
CA SER A 131 -17.15 -16.81 -5.48
C SER A 131 -16.88 -18.31 -5.50
N ILE A 132 -15.67 -18.72 -5.90
CA ILE A 132 -15.26 -20.12 -5.92
C ILE A 132 -15.20 -20.68 -4.50
N GLU A 133 -14.60 -19.94 -3.56
CA GLU A 133 -14.56 -20.30 -2.13
C GLU A 133 -15.96 -20.42 -1.53
N PHE A 134 -16.84 -19.46 -1.82
CA PHE A 134 -18.24 -19.49 -1.36
C PHE A 134 -18.98 -20.74 -1.82
N LEU A 135 -18.91 -21.08 -3.12
CA LEU A 135 -19.54 -22.29 -3.65
C LEU A 135 -18.92 -23.56 -3.07
N ARG A 136 -17.59 -23.59 -2.91
CA ARG A 136 -16.89 -24.73 -2.29
C ARG A 136 -17.35 -24.96 -0.85
N ASN A 137 -17.48 -23.90 -0.05
CA ASN A 137 -17.93 -23.98 1.34
C ASN A 137 -19.37 -24.49 1.47
N LEU A 138 -20.23 -24.18 0.50
CA LEU A 138 -21.60 -24.69 0.43
C LEU A 138 -21.70 -26.08 -0.22
N LYS A 139 -20.58 -26.69 -0.62
CA LYS A 139 -20.54 -27.90 -1.43
C LYS A 139 -21.42 -27.79 -2.69
N ILE A 140 -21.35 -26.66 -3.38
CA ILE A 140 -22.01 -26.45 -4.68
C ILE A 140 -20.95 -26.50 -5.77
N LEU A 141 -21.20 -27.31 -6.81
CA LEU A 141 -20.33 -27.36 -7.99
C LEU A 141 -20.27 -26.01 -8.69
N LEU A 142 -19.11 -25.65 -9.22
CA LEU A 142 -18.98 -24.43 -10.00
C LEU A 142 -19.80 -24.51 -11.29
N PRO A 143 -20.54 -23.44 -11.66
CA PRO A 143 -21.10 -23.33 -12.98
C PRO A 143 -19.99 -23.20 -14.04
N ALA A 144 -20.37 -23.25 -15.31
CA ALA A 144 -19.45 -22.93 -16.41
C ALA A 144 -18.73 -21.59 -16.16
N GLU A 145 -17.44 -21.51 -16.52
CA GLU A 145 -16.58 -20.35 -16.23
C GLU A 145 -17.16 -19.07 -16.82
N ASP A 146 -17.65 -19.13 -18.06
CA ASP A 146 -18.32 -18.01 -18.71
C ASP A 146 -19.61 -17.59 -17.99
N THR A 147 -20.34 -18.56 -17.42
CA THR A 147 -21.54 -18.28 -16.63
C THR A 147 -21.17 -17.59 -15.33
N LEU A 148 -20.15 -18.08 -14.61
CA LEU A 148 -19.65 -17.44 -13.40
C LEU A 148 -19.19 -16.01 -13.68
N LEU A 149 -18.35 -15.82 -14.71
CA LEU A 149 -17.83 -14.51 -15.10
C LEU A 149 -18.95 -13.56 -15.52
N ARG A 150 -19.97 -14.04 -16.24
CA ARG A 150 -21.14 -13.24 -16.62
C ARG A 150 -21.92 -12.77 -15.38
N ILE A 151 -22.15 -13.66 -14.41
CA ILE A 151 -22.82 -13.31 -13.15
C ILE A 151 -21.98 -12.29 -12.37
N ILE A 152 -20.67 -12.50 -12.25
CA ILE A 152 -19.75 -11.58 -11.58
C ILE A 152 -19.81 -10.20 -12.22
N LYS A 153 -19.64 -10.11 -13.55
CA LYS A 153 -19.68 -8.83 -14.27
C LYS A 153 -21.02 -8.13 -14.09
N ALA A 154 -22.13 -8.85 -14.23
CA ALA A 154 -23.47 -8.27 -14.07
C ALA A 154 -23.69 -7.71 -12.66
N LYS A 155 -23.41 -8.50 -11.62
CA LYS A 155 -23.64 -8.08 -10.23
C LYS A 155 -22.66 -6.99 -9.80
N ARG A 156 -21.42 -7.01 -10.29
CA ARG A 156 -20.46 -5.92 -10.12
C ARG A 156 -20.95 -4.62 -10.76
N THR A 157 -21.49 -4.65 -11.97
CA THR A 157 -22.03 -3.44 -12.62
C THR A 157 -23.16 -2.84 -11.79
N ILE A 158 -24.09 -3.66 -11.29
CA ILE A 158 -25.21 -3.21 -10.45
C ILE A 158 -24.70 -2.61 -9.13
N ALA A 159 -23.80 -3.30 -8.42
CA ALA A 159 -23.22 -2.81 -7.16
C ALA A 159 -22.47 -1.50 -7.37
N ARG A 160 -21.69 -1.40 -8.44
CA ARG A 160 -20.93 -0.21 -8.84
C ARG A 160 -21.87 0.98 -9.08
N GLN A 161 -22.91 0.77 -9.87
CA GLN A 161 -23.88 1.82 -10.18
C GLN A 161 -24.55 2.32 -8.89
N LEU A 162 -25.01 1.42 -8.03
CA LEU A 162 -25.61 1.80 -6.75
C LEU A 162 -24.65 2.63 -5.87
N LEU A 163 -23.38 2.25 -5.76
CA LEU A 163 -22.40 3.01 -4.99
C LEU A 163 -22.16 4.40 -5.57
N PHE A 164 -21.97 4.49 -6.89
CA PHE A 164 -21.60 5.74 -7.54
C PHE A 164 -22.78 6.70 -7.64
N ASP A 165 -23.99 6.20 -7.84
CA ASP A 165 -25.20 7.02 -7.86
C ASP A 165 -25.46 7.63 -6.48
N LYS A 166 -25.23 6.88 -5.39
CA LYS A 166 -25.30 7.41 -4.02
C LYS A 166 -24.33 8.56 -3.78
N ILE A 167 -23.08 8.42 -4.23
CA ILE A 167 -22.07 9.48 -4.08
C ILE A 167 -22.42 10.67 -4.95
N HIS A 168 -22.83 10.42 -6.20
CA HIS A 168 -23.21 11.45 -7.14
C HIS A 168 -24.39 12.28 -6.62
N ALA A 169 -25.36 11.66 -5.94
CA ALA A 169 -26.48 12.36 -5.32
C ALA A 169 -26.06 13.34 -4.21
N CYS A 170 -24.86 13.17 -3.64
CA CYS A 170 -24.30 14.10 -2.65
C CYS A 170 -23.50 15.25 -3.28
N LEU A 171 -23.32 15.29 -4.60
CA LEU A 171 -22.51 16.30 -5.28
C LEU A 171 -23.36 17.50 -5.71
N SER A 172 -22.95 18.70 -5.29
CA SER A 172 -23.52 19.94 -5.81
C SER A 172 -22.99 20.24 -7.22
N PRO A 173 -23.72 21.03 -8.04
CA PRO A 173 -23.23 21.48 -9.33
C PRO A 173 -21.89 22.23 -9.25
N ASP A 174 -21.66 22.98 -8.17
CA ASP A 174 -20.39 23.68 -7.91
C ASP A 174 -19.21 22.71 -7.72
N ILE A 175 -19.39 21.66 -6.92
CA ILE A 175 -18.36 20.62 -6.74
C ILE A 175 -18.07 19.92 -8.06
N ILE A 176 -19.12 19.57 -8.83
CA ILE A 176 -18.98 18.96 -10.15
C ILE A 176 -18.14 19.84 -11.08
N ASN A 177 -18.47 21.12 -11.19
CA ASN A 177 -17.73 22.06 -12.03
C ASN A 177 -16.26 22.15 -11.60
N LYS A 178 -15.98 22.24 -10.30
CA LYS A 178 -14.61 22.29 -9.78
C LYS A 178 -13.83 21.00 -10.05
N LEU A 179 -14.47 19.84 -9.98
CA LEU A 179 -13.85 18.56 -10.33
C LEU A 179 -13.54 18.47 -11.83
N ASP A 180 -14.42 18.97 -12.69
CA ASP A 180 -14.19 19.00 -14.14
C ASP A 180 -13.05 19.97 -14.52
N LEU A 181 -12.97 21.14 -13.88
CA LEU A 181 -11.86 22.08 -14.06
C LEU A 181 -10.48 21.47 -13.73
N LEU A 182 -10.40 20.47 -12.83
CA LEU A 182 -9.13 19.77 -12.58
C LEU A 182 -8.65 18.98 -13.80
N LEU A 183 -9.56 18.57 -14.68
CA LEU A 183 -9.27 17.81 -15.88
C LEU A 183 -9.00 18.70 -17.09
N GLU A 184 -9.32 19.98 -17.02
CA GLU A 184 -9.08 20.94 -18.09
C GLU A 184 -7.61 21.36 -18.13
N VAL A 185 -7.12 21.53 -19.35
CA VAL A 185 -5.74 21.97 -19.60
C VAL A 185 -5.78 23.49 -19.67
N THR A 186 -5.44 24.15 -18.56
CA THR A 186 -5.39 25.61 -18.46
C THR A 186 -3.99 26.19 -18.72
N SER A 187 -2.97 25.33 -18.81
CA SER A 187 -1.56 25.65 -19.09
C SER A 187 -0.91 24.47 -19.85
N ASP A 188 0.42 24.30 -19.81
CA ASP A 188 1.10 23.12 -20.38
C ASP A 188 0.57 21.77 -19.82
N TYR A 189 0.00 21.78 -18.61
CA TYR A 189 -0.57 20.60 -17.95
C TYR A 189 -1.89 20.93 -17.23
N SER A 190 -2.76 19.92 -17.05
CA SER A 190 -3.97 20.07 -16.24
C SER A 190 -3.67 20.00 -14.73
N PRO A 191 -4.49 20.64 -13.88
CA PRO A 191 -4.29 20.61 -12.42
C PRO A 191 -4.18 19.19 -11.84
N ILE A 192 -4.94 18.23 -12.39
CA ILE A 192 -4.87 16.84 -11.94
C ILE A 192 -3.50 16.20 -12.20
N GLU A 193 -2.81 16.55 -13.30
CA GLU A 193 -1.46 16.04 -13.59
C GLU A 193 -0.42 16.64 -12.64
N LYS A 194 -0.56 17.93 -12.29
CA LYS A 194 0.24 18.55 -11.20
C LYS A 194 0.02 17.79 -9.88
N LEU A 195 -1.22 17.43 -9.56
CA LEU A 195 -1.56 16.64 -8.35
C LEU A 195 -1.07 15.18 -8.40
N LYS A 196 -0.80 14.60 -9.57
CA LYS A 196 -0.21 13.25 -9.70
C LYS A 196 1.32 13.26 -9.66
N SER A 197 1.93 14.39 -10.00
CA SER A 197 3.39 14.51 -10.12
C SER A 197 4.11 14.12 -8.82
N PRO A 198 5.21 13.34 -8.91
CA PRO A 198 5.98 12.91 -7.74
C PRO A 198 6.79 14.06 -7.16
N ILE A 199 6.85 14.14 -5.83
CA ILE A 199 7.67 15.09 -5.09
C ILE A 199 8.89 14.36 -4.54
N LYS A 200 10.09 14.85 -4.85
CA LYS A 200 11.35 14.09 -4.62
C LYS A 200 12.16 14.53 -3.40
N ASN A 201 12.28 15.84 -3.14
CA ASN A 201 13.24 16.37 -2.15
C ASN A 201 12.57 17.34 -1.18
N ALA A 202 12.98 17.35 0.09
CA ALA A 202 12.53 18.36 1.04
C ALA A 202 13.26 19.69 0.79
N SER A 203 12.50 20.73 0.43
CA SER A 203 12.97 22.10 0.20
C SER A 203 11.87 23.10 0.57
N SER A 204 12.23 24.38 0.68
CA SER A 204 11.26 25.48 0.87
C SER A 204 10.20 25.46 -0.25
N ASP A 205 10.63 25.37 -1.51
CA ASP A 205 9.74 25.28 -2.67
C ASP A 205 8.83 24.06 -2.63
N THR A 206 9.32 22.95 -2.11
CA THR A 206 8.51 21.72 -1.97
C THR A 206 7.40 21.91 -0.95
N ILE A 207 7.67 22.57 0.17
CA ILE A 207 6.63 22.89 1.16
C ILE A 207 5.60 23.83 0.52
N LEU A 208 6.03 24.88 -0.16
CA LEU A 208 5.13 25.82 -0.83
C LEU A 208 4.25 25.12 -1.89
N ASN A 209 4.83 24.22 -2.68
CA ASN A 209 4.10 23.40 -3.66
C ASN A 209 3.10 22.46 -2.98
N LEU A 210 3.48 21.82 -1.87
CA LEU A 210 2.57 20.94 -1.10
C LEU A 210 1.39 21.70 -0.51
N VAL A 211 1.62 22.92 -0.01
CA VAL A 211 0.56 23.81 0.46
C VAL A 211 -0.38 24.18 -0.69
N GLU A 212 0.17 24.62 -1.83
CA GLU A 212 -0.62 24.99 -3.01
C GLU A 212 -1.48 23.81 -3.49
N ARG A 213 -0.89 22.61 -3.64
CA ARG A 213 -1.61 21.38 -4.01
C ARG A 213 -2.73 21.07 -3.01
N SER A 214 -2.48 21.26 -1.72
CA SER A 214 -3.47 21.02 -0.68
C SER A 214 -4.61 22.03 -0.75
N GLN A 215 -4.32 23.30 -0.99
CA GLN A 215 -5.32 24.34 -1.22
C GLN A 215 -6.16 24.06 -2.47
N THR A 216 -5.54 23.62 -3.58
CA THR A 216 -6.27 23.18 -4.78
C THR A 216 -7.24 22.05 -4.45
N ILE A 217 -6.83 21.06 -3.66
CA ILE A 217 -7.71 19.95 -3.26
C ILE A 217 -8.84 20.46 -2.36
N ILE A 218 -8.55 21.27 -1.35
CA ILE A 218 -9.56 21.82 -0.43
C ILE A 218 -10.61 22.64 -1.20
N ALA A 219 -10.17 23.48 -2.14
CA ALA A 219 -11.05 24.35 -2.92
C ALA A 219 -12.13 23.59 -3.72
N THR A 220 -11.87 22.33 -4.08
CA THR A 220 -12.82 21.47 -4.80
C THR A 220 -14.05 21.07 -3.98
N GLY A 221 -13.97 21.13 -2.65
CA GLY A 221 -15.00 20.61 -1.75
C GLY A 221 -15.02 19.07 -1.63
N ALA A 222 -14.16 18.34 -2.37
CA ALA A 222 -14.16 16.88 -2.39
C ALA A 222 -13.90 16.22 -1.02
N LEU A 223 -13.18 16.91 -0.12
CA LEU A 223 -12.88 16.39 1.21
C LEU A 223 -14.13 16.27 2.10
N GLN A 224 -15.18 17.06 1.83
CA GLN A 224 -16.42 17.09 2.59
C GLN A 224 -17.40 15.96 2.21
N ILE A 225 -17.22 15.34 1.05
CA ILE A 225 -18.09 14.26 0.57
C ILE A 225 -17.90 13.02 1.43
N ASP A 226 -18.96 12.47 2.01
CA ASP A 226 -18.85 11.24 2.78
C ASP A 226 -18.57 10.03 1.87
N LEU A 227 -17.53 9.27 2.21
CA LEU A 227 -17.15 8.02 1.53
C LEU A 227 -17.23 6.81 2.47
N THR A 228 -17.81 6.93 3.67
CA THR A 228 -17.90 5.83 4.66
C THR A 228 -18.54 4.57 4.10
N GLN A 229 -19.48 4.73 3.16
CA GLN A 229 -20.17 3.62 2.48
C GLN A 229 -19.30 2.87 1.47
N VAL A 230 -18.16 3.44 1.06
CA VAL A 230 -17.21 2.80 0.14
C VAL A 230 -16.06 2.23 0.93
N ASN A 231 -15.84 0.92 0.80
CA ASN A 231 -14.73 0.25 1.47
C ASN A 231 -13.38 0.90 1.10
N ASN A 232 -12.47 1.06 2.08
CA ASN A 232 -11.15 1.67 1.89
C ASN A 232 -10.32 1.02 0.76
N ASN A 233 -10.41 -0.30 0.58
CA ASN A 233 -9.70 -0.98 -0.51
C ASN A 233 -10.30 -0.59 -1.88
N TYR A 234 -11.62 -0.44 -1.97
CA TYR A 234 -12.29 0.05 -3.17
C TYR A 234 -11.87 1.50 -3.47
N GLN A 235 -11.86 2.38 -2.44
CA GLN A 235 -11.39 3.76 -2.59
C GLN A 235 -9.96 3.82 -3.14
N ARG A 236 -9.05 2.99 -2.59
CA ARG A 236 -7.68 2.86 -3.08
C ARG A 236 -7.60 2.39 -4.53
N THR A 237 -8.43 1.43 -4.95
CA THR A 237 -8.47 0.97 -6.34
C THR A 237 -8.87 2.11 -7.28
N LEU A 238 -9.89 2.90 -6.93
CA LEU A 238 -10.33 4.04 -7.73
C LEU A 238 -9.29 5.17 -7.77
N ALA A 239 -8.68 5.50 -6.63
CA ALA A 239 -7.62 6.50 -6.57
C ALA A 239 -6.40 6.08 -7.43
N ASN A 240 -6.04 4.80 -7.39
CA ASN A 240 -4.98 4.25 -8.24
C ASN A 240 -5.34 4.26 -9.73
N GLU A 241 -6.62 4.09 -10.09
CA GLU A 241 -7.10 4.24 -11.46
C GLU A 241 -6.87 5.67 -11.97
N VAL A 242 -7.25 6.69 -11.20
CA VAL A 242 -7.01 8.11 -11.53
C VAL A 242 -5.51 8.39 -11.66
N LYS A 243 -4.68 7.86 -10.77
CA LYS A 243 -3.23 8.05 -10.80
C LYS A 243 -2.58 7.50 -12.07
N ARG A 244 -3.14 6.45 -12.67
CA ARG A 244 -2.62 5.78 -13.88
C ARG A 244 -3.18 6.33 -15.19
N CYS A 245 -4.40 6.86 -15.16
CA CYS A 245 -5.08 7.37 -16.35
C CYS A 245 -4.69 8.82 -16.66
N SER A 246 -4.66 9.19 -17.94
CA SER A 246 -4.54 10.60 -18.35
C SER A 246 -5.83 11.37 -18.05
N ALA A 247 -5.74 12.70 -17.98
CA ALA A 247 -6.91 13.57 -17.82
C ALA A 247 -8.00 13.32 -18.89
N ASP A 248 -7.62 13.13 -20.17
CA ASP A 248 -8.56 12.81 -21.25
C ASP A 248 -9.30 11.49 -21.02
N ARG A 249 -8.58 10.45 -20.58
CA ARG A 249 -9.20 9.16 -20.28
C ARG A 249 -10.16 9.25 -19.09
N ILE A 250 -9.83 10.06 -18.09
CA ILE A 250 -10.72 10.31 -16.94
C ILE A 250 -11.99 11.04 -17.39
N ARG A 251 -11.87 12.03 -18.29
CA ARG A 251 -13.00 12.80 -18.84
C ARG A 251 -14.00 11.91 -19.59
N LYS A 252 -13.52 10.86 -20.26
CA LYS A 252 -14.34 9.88 -21.01
C LYS A 252 -15.01 8.82 -20.12
N MET A 253 -14.75 8.81 -18.81
CA MET A 253 -15.43 7.89 -17.89
C MET A 253 -16.89 8.27 -17.69
N GLU A 254 -17.72 7.27 -17.39
CA GLU A 254 -19.09 7.51 -16.91
C GLU A 254 -19.11 8.52 -15.75
N PRO A 255 -19.95 9.57 -15.78
CA PRO A 255 -19.88 10.69 -14.83
C PRO A 255 -19.87 10.27 -13.36
N THR A 256 -20.74 9.33 -12.98
CA THR A 256 -20.85 8.85 -11.58
C THR A 256 -19.56 8.15 -11.13
N ARG A 257 -18.92 7.36 -12.00
CA ARG A 257 -17.61 6.75 -11.76
C ARG A 257 -16.51 7.81 -11.73
N ARG A 258 -16.51 8.73 -12.69
CA ARG A 258 -15.51 9.80 -12.85
C ARG A 258 -15.37 10.59 -11.56
N TYR A 259 -16.47 11.16 -11.06
CA TYR A 259 -16.44 11.99 -9.86
C TYR A 259 -16.09 11.17 -8.62
N THR A 260 -16.67 9.97 -8.46
CA THR A 260 -16.34 9.10 -7.34
C THR A 260 -14.84 8.78 -7.29
N ALA A 261 -14.24 8.45 -8.44
CA ALA A 261 -12.82 8.14 -8.54
C ALA A 261 -11.94 9.36 -8.26
N LEU A 262 -12.32 10.54 -8.78
CA LEU A 262 -11.64 11.80 -8.48
C LEU A 262 -11.68 12.12 -6.99
N ILE A 263 -12.82 12.00 -6.33
CA ILE A 263 -12.95 12.27 -4.89
C ILE A 263 -12.07 11.30 -4.08
N CYS A 264 -12.07 10.01 -4.42
CA CYS A 264 -11.18 9.03 -3.79
C CYS A 264 -9.70 9.42 -3.96
N PHE A 265 -9.30 9.81 -5.18
CA PHE A 265 -7.95 10.28 -5.46
C PHE A 265 -7.59 11.53 -4.66
N LEU A 266 -8.46 12.54 -4.64
CA LEU A 266 -8.21 13.82 -3.98
C LEU A 266 -8.07 13.66 -2.46
N LYS A 267 -8.92 12.84 -1.82
CA LYS A 267 -8.78 12.53 -0.40
C LYS A 267 -7.45 11.84 -0.08
N GLN A 268 -7.08 10.84 -0.88
CA GLN A 268 -5.79 10.15 -0.69
C GLN A 268 -4.60 11.06 -0.99
N ALA A 269 -4.68 11.89 -2.04
CA ALA A 269 -3.65 12.85 -2.38
C ALA A 269 -3.47 13.91 -1.30
N HIS A 270 -4.56 14.38 -0.68
CA HIS A 270 -4.50 15.33 0.43
C HIS A 270 -3.82 14.72 1.65
N GLN A 271 -4.20 13.50 2.06
CA GLN A 271 -3.53 12.77 3.15
C GLN A 271 -2.03 12.61 2.89
N ASN A 272 -1.65 12.12 1.71
CA ASN A 272 -0.25 11.97 1.32
C ASN A 272 0.51 13.31 1.30
N ASN A 273 -0.14 14.39 0.85
CA ASN A 273 0.46 15.72 0.84
C ASN A 273 0.71 16.22 2.27
N MET A 274 -0.24 16.02 3.20
CA MET A 274 -0.07 16.37 4.61
C MET A 274 1.07 15.60 5.25
N ASP A 275 1.12 14.28 5.05
CA ASP A 275 2.20 13.44 5.57
C ASP A 275 3.57 13.89 5.04
N LEU A 276 3.65 14.17 3.73
CA LEU A 276 4.89 14.61 3.11
C LEU A 276 5.29 16.02 3.54
N LEU A 277 4.33 16.91 3.76
CA LEU A 277 4.54 18.27 4.23
C LEU A 277 5.10 18.27 5.66
N ILE A 278 4.51 17.48 6.56
CA ILE A 278 5.00 17.31 7.93
C ILE A 278 6.41 16.70 7.91
N ALA A 279 6.62 15.62 7.15
CA ALA A 279 7.92 14.98 7.03
C ALA A 279 9.00 15.93 6.45
N SER A 280 8.65 16.72 5.43
CA SER A 280 9.55 17.70 4.82
C SER A 280 9.90 18.82 5.78
N TYR A 281 8.93 19.31 6.54
CA TYR A 281 9.14 20.33 7.57
C TYR A 281 10.11 19.85 8.65
N ILE A 282 9.87 18.66 9.22
CA ILE A 282 10.76 18.03 10.22
C ILE A 282 12.18 17.87 9.65
N LYS A 283 12.30 17.40 8.41
CA LYS A 283 13.61 17.23 7.75
C LYS A 283 14.35 18.55 7.57
N LEU A 284 13.66 19.63 7.18
CA LEU A 284 14.26 20.96 7.05
C LEU A 284 14.69 21.53 8.41
N MET A 285 13.87 21.34 9.46
CA MET A 285 14.24 21.73 10.82
C MET A 285 15.50 21.02 11.30
N ASN A 286 15.52 19.68 11.21
CA ASN A 286 16.66 18.87 11.65
C ASN A 286 17.92 19.22 10.86
N SER A 287 17.84 19.35 9.53
CA SER A 287 19.00 19.73 8.71
C SER A 287 19.52 21.14 9.05
N SER A 288 18.63 22.06 9.41
CA SER A 288 19.02 23.42 9.83
C SER A 288 19.71 23.42 11.19
N TYR A 289 19.24 22.60 12.13
CA TYR A 289 19.86 22.39 13.43
C TYR A 289 21.24 21.72 13.29
N THR A 290 21.35 20.62 12.55
CA THR A 290 22.64 19.93 12.31
C THR A 290 23.66 20.87 11.70
N ARG A 291 23.25 21.70 10.71
CA ARG A 291 24.14 22.72 10.13
C ARG A 291 24.59 23.77 11.15
N ALA A 292 23.70 24.19 12.07
CA ALA A 292 24.04 25.13 13.13
C ALA A 292 25.03 24.51 14.12
N ASP A 293 24.79 23.27 14.57
CA ASP A 293 25.69 22.52 15.44
C ASP A 293 27.06 22.30 14.79
N THR A 294 27.11 21.85 13.53
CA THR A 294 28.38 21.69 12.80
C THR A 294 29.12 23.03 12.62
N GLN A 295 28.39 24.14 12.43
CA GLN A 295 28.99 25.47 12.33
C GLN A 295 29.61 25.90 13.67
N VAL A 296 28.89 25.71 14.77
CA VAL A 296 29.37 26.00 16.13
C VAL A 296 30.56 25.11 16.47
N GLU A 297 30.52 23.81 16.18
CA GLU A 297 31.66 22.91 16.38
C GLU A 297 32.90 23.34 15.57
N LYS A 298 32.71 23.79 14.32
CA LYS A 298 33.81 24.35 13.53
C LYS A 298 34.37 25.61 14.14
N GLN A 299 33.55 26.48 14.73
CA GLN A 299 34.01 27.67 15.46
C GLN A 299 34.78 27.29 16.73
N PHE A 300 34.29 26.34 17.51
CA PHE A 300 35.01 25.80 18.68
C PHE A 300 36.38 25.22 18.30
N LYS A 301 36.44 24.41 17.24
CA LYS A 301 37.71 23.83 16.75
C LYS A 301 38.69 24.88 16.25
N LYS A 302 38.21 25.92 15.54
CA LYS A 302 39.07 27.02 15.08
C LYS A 302 39.68 27.80 16.25
N ASN A 303 38.91 28.00 17.32
CA ASN A 303 39.31 28.82 18.46
C ASN A 303 39.90 27.99 19.61
N GLU A 304 40.13 26.69 19.40
CA GLU A 304 40.64 25.78 20.42
C GLU A 304 42.01 26.21 20.96
N ALA A 305 42.90 26.70 20.10
CA ALA A 305 44.21 27.20 20.50
C ALA A 305 44.11 28.41 21.45
N LEU A 306 43.28 29.39 21.08
CA LEU A 306 43.02 30.58 21.90
C LEU A 306 42.36 30.22 23.24
N ILE A 307 41.43 29.26 23.25
CA ILE A 307 40.80 28.77 24.47
C ILE A 307 41.84 28.10 25.39
N ARG A 308 42.71 27.26 24.84
CA ARG A 308 43.78 26.61 25.62
C ARG A 308 44.78 27.62 26.17
N GLU A 309 45.11 28.64 25.38
CA GLU A 309 46.00 29.73 25.80
C GLU A 309 45.39 30.55 26.95
N SER A 310 44.13 30.96 26.81
CA SER A 310 43.42 31.68 27.88
C SER A 310 43.27 30.85 29.16
N LEU A 311 43.00 29.54 29.05
CA LEU A 311 42.98 28.64 30.21
C LEU A 311 44.36 28.50 30.89
N LYS A 312 45.44 28.47 30.09
CA LYS A 312 46.81 28.45 30.61
C LYS A 312 47.12 29.75 31.34
N ASN A 313 46.76 30.89 30.75
CA ASN A 313 46.94 32.21 31.35
C ASN A 313 46.14 32.33 32.64
N TYR A 314 44.92 31.80 32.69
CA TYR A 314 44.10 31.75 33.90
C TYR A 314 44.75 30.95 35.04
N GLU A 315 45.34 29.78 34.75
CA GLU A 315 46.09 29.01 35.77
C GLU A 315 47.34 29.77 36.23
N SER A 316 48.09 30.39 35.33
CA SER A 316 49.25 31.20 35.70
C SER A 316 48.88 32.47 36.50
N ILE A 317 47.74 33.10 36.22
CA ILE A 317 47.19 34.20 37.02
C ILE A 317 46.82 33.70 38.43
N LYS A 318 46.21 32.52 38.56
CA LYS A 318 45.93 31.92 39.88
C LYS A 318 47.21 31.65 40.68
N GLU A 319 48.27 31.19 40.04
CA GLU A 319 49.57 30.96 40.69
C GLU A 319 50.10 32.26 41.29
N VAL A 320 50.10 33.35 40.51
CA VAL A 320 50.53 34.67 40.98
C VAL A 320 49.66 35.17 42.14
N ILE A 321 48.34 34.99 42.08
CA ILE A 321 47.43 35.42 43.17
C ILE A 321 47.60 34.57 44.43
N ARG A 322 47.98 33.29 44.29
CA ARG A 322 48.22 32.39 45.45
C ARG A 322 49.59 32.59 46.08
N ASP A 323 50.51 33.25 45.39
CA ASP A 323 51.86 33.50 45.89
C ASP A 323 51.87 34.55 46.99
N LYS A 324 51.97 34.09 48.24
CA LYS A 324 52.00 34.94 49.44
C LYS A 324 53.29 35.76 49.59
N THR A 325 54.29 35.55 48.72
CA THR A 325 55.53 36.34 48.73
C THR A 325 55.38 37.67 48.02
N ILE A 326 54.33 37.84 47.21
CA ILE A 326 54.01 39.09 46.51
C ILE A 326 53.17 39.97 47.43
N PRO A 327 53.60 41.20 47.76
CA PRO A 327 52.79 42.13 48.55
C PRO A 327 51.49 42.51 47.83
N ASP A 328 50.38 42.60 48.57
CA ASP A 328 49.06 42.94 48.02
C ASP A 328 49.04 44.24 47.21
N LEU A 329 49.87 45.22 47.60
CA LEU A 329 50.02 46.51 46.93
C LEU A 329 50.64 46.40 45.52
N GLU A 330 51.48 45.39 45.29
CA GLU A 330 52.23 45.19 44.04
C GLU A 330 51.58 44.16 43.11
N LEU A 331 50.67 43.34 43.64
CA LEU A 331 49.99 42.26 42.90
C LEU A 331 49.37 42.74 41.58
N ARG A 332 48.75 43.92 41.57
CA ARG A 332 48.15 44.49 40.35
C ARG A 332 49.20 44.81 39.28
N GLN A 333 50.34 45.39 39.66
CA GLN A 333 51.42 45.71 38.71
C GLN A 333 52.00 44.43 38.11
N VAL A 334 52.27 43.42 38.94
CA VAL A 334 52.80 42.12 38.49
C VAL A 334 51.86 41.42 37.51
N LEU A 335 50.54 41.50 37.73
CA LEU A 335 49.54 40.94 36.82
C LEU A 335 49.48 41.67 35.48
N PHE A 336 49.52 43.00 35.47
CA PHE A 336 49.51 43.79 34.24
C PHE A 336 50.82 43.69 33.45
N GLU A 337 51.98 43.53 34.12
CA GLU A 337 53.25 43.29 33.43
C GLU A 337 53.32 41.90 32.78
N LYS A 338 52.81 40.87 33.46
CA LYS A 338 52.90 39.48 32.97
C LYS A 338 51.78 39.09 32.00
N PHE A 339 50.59 39.67 32.14
CA PHE A 339 49.39 39.29 31.38
C PHE A 339 48.69 40.50 30.75
N SER A 340 49.44 41.51 30.28
CA SER A 340 48.89 42.71 29.64
C SER A 340 47.88 42.40 28.53
N ASP A 341 48.21 41.45 27.66
CA ASP A 341 47.34 41.06 26.55
C ASP A 341 46.01 40.43 27.00
N GLU A 342 46.00 39.66 28.10
CA GLU A 342 44.77 39.02 28.63
C GLU A 342 43.89 40.03 29.38
N LEU A 343 44.50 41.05 29.99
CA LEU A 343 43.83 42.04 30.84
C LEU A 343 43.39 43.30 30.07
N GLU A 344 44.04 43.62 28.95
CA GLU A 344 43.75 44.80 28.13
C GLU A 344 42.97 44.49 26.85
N LYS A 345 43.20 43.35 26.19
CA LYS A 345 42.48 43.00 24.95
C LYS A 345 41.14 42.36 25.27
N ASP A 346 40.06 42.97 24.77
CA ASP A 346 38.77 42.29 24.76
C ASP A 346 38.79 41.18 23.71
N LEU A 347 38.56 39.94 24.15
CA LEU A 347 38.43 38.75 23.31
C LEU A 347 36.94 38.35 23.20
N PRO A 348 36.14 39.06 22.37
CA PRO A 348 34.70 38.80 22.26
C PRO A 348 34.39 37.38 21.77
N GLU A 349 35.29 36.78 21.00
CA GLU A 349 35.20 35.41 20.53
C GLU A 349 35.21 34.39 21.68
N ILE A 350 36.07 34.60 22.69
CA ILE A 350 36.14 33.73 23.88
C ILE A 350 34.93 33.96 24.79
N ARG A 351 34.49 35.21 24.96
CA ARG A 351 33.27 35.54 25.73
C ARG A 351 32.02 34.89 25.16
N ALA A 352 31.92 34.73 23.84
CA ALA A 352 30.79 34.03 23.22
C ALA A 352 30.72 32.56 23.68
N PHE A 353 31.86 31.89 23.84
CA PHE A 353 31.92 30.49 24.27
C PHE A 353 31.59 30.27 25.75
N LEU A 354 31.75 31.28 26.61
CA LEU A 354 31.38 31.18 28.03
C LEU A 354 29.88 30.94 28.26
N LYS A 355 29.03 31.28 27.28
CA LYS A 355 27.58 31.05 27.35
C LYS A 355 27.18 29.59 27.07
N GLY A 356 28.14 28.72 26.75
CA GLY A 356 27.93 27.29 26.55
C GLY A 356 27.47 26.93 25.12
N LYS A 357 27.89 25.74 24.67
CA LYS A 357 27.68 25.25 23.29
C LYS A 357 26.21 25.31 22.86
N ASN A 358 25.28 24.89 23.72
CA ASN A 358 23.85 24.83 23.39
C ASN A 358 23.25 26.22 23.09
N ILE A 359 23.68 27.27 23.78
CA ILE A 359 23.18 28.64 23.56
C ILE A 359 23.67 29.18 22.21
N GLU A 360 24.92 28.89 21.84
CA GLU A 360 25.48 29.29 20.55
C GLU A 360 24.84 28.52 19.38
N ILE A 361 24.54 27.23 19.55
CA ILE A 361 23.76 26.46 18.56
C ILE A 361 22.38 27.08 18.37
N PHE A 362 21.69 27.40 19.47
CA PHE A 362 20.36 28.01 19.41
C PHE A 362 20.39 29.37 18.71
N LYS A 363 21.35 30.25 19.01
CA LYS A 363 21.51 31.53 18.29
C LYS A 363 21.77 31.33 16.80
N SER A 364 22.68 30.42 16.45
CA SER A 364 22.99 30.09 15.05
C SER A 364 21.76 29.55 14.31
N PHE A 365 20.95 28.73 14.98
CA PHE A 365 19.69 28.23 14.46
C PHE A 365 18.64 29.34 14.28
N VAL A 366 18.46 30.20 15.29
CA VAL A 366 17.54 31.35 15.25
C VAL A 366 17.93 32.34 14.14
N GLY A 367 19.21 32.47 13.80
CA GLY A 367 19.68 33.23 12.65
C GLY A 367 19.07 32.78 11.31
N LYS A 368 18.56 31.54 11.22
CA LYS A 368 17.84 31.02 10.05
C LYS A 368 16.33 31.28 10.07
N TYR A 369 15.83 32.06 11.02
CA TYR A 369 14.41 32.40 11.12
C TYR A 369 13.84 32.96 9.80
N ALA A 370 14.59 33.79 9.09
CA ALA A 370 14.18 34.33 7.79
C ALA A 370 13.96 33.24 6.72
N TYR A 371 14.72 32.15 6.76
CA TYR A 371 14.56 31.00 5.85
C TYR A 371 13.25 30.26 6.14
N PHE A 372 12.94 29.98 7.41
CA PHE A 372 11.69 29.33 7.79
C PHE A 372 10.47 30.18 7.46
N ARG A 373 10.57 31.51 7.67
CA ARG A 373 9.48 32.46 7.37
C ARG A 373 9.07 32.49 5.89
N GLN A 374 9.86 31.93 4.96
CA GLN A 374 9.46 31.82 3.56
C GLN A 374 8.24 30.91 3.36
N PHE A 375 8.04 29.92 4.24
CA PHE A 375 6.97 28.92 4.09
C PHE A 375 6.07 28.78 5.31
N THR A 376 6.50 29.16 6.51
CA THR A 376 5.67 29.14 7.73
C THR A 376 4.37 29.97 7.64
N PRO A 377 4.30 31.14 6.97
CA PRO A 377 3.07 31.94 6.91
C PRO A 377 1.96 31.33 6.06
N LYS A 378 2.29 30.35 5.21
CA LYS A 378 1.33 29.66 4.34
C LYS A 378 0.88 28.31 4.93
N PHE A 379 1.49 27.92 6.04
CA PHE A 379 1.21 26.69 6.77
C PHE A 379 -0.09 26.79 7.55
#